data_AF-A0A353B5J4-F1
#
_entry.id   AF-A0A353B5J4-F1
#
_cell.length_a   1.000
_cell.length_b   1.000
_cell.length_c   1.000
_cell.angle_alpha   90.00
_cell.angle_beta   90.00
_cell.angle_gamma   90.00
#
_symmetry.space_group_name_H-M   'P 1'
#
loop_
_entity.id
_entity.type
_entity.pdbx_description
1 polymer ?
#
loop_
_entity_poly.entity_id
_entity_poly.type
_entity_poly.pdbx_seq_one_letter_code
_entity_poly.pdbx_strand_id
1 'polypeptide(L)'
;MPLTDVNHRAKLVCISPRALICSMKFSLRFLLLLIAVASLLCASAVGLLRLKNRIEESVLNSYRLTSTGHLFLEYKDINGRWPENWENIEAFVASNGSQVGDAEYIGEIREHVTIDFSIDLYSIDTSRPWSDSEPPLRLVWAKTGQTYGATSSPNEVIYEKLQDDAQKKRTKE
;
A
#
# COMPACT_ATOMS: atom_id res chain seq x y z
N MET A 1 -24.38 23.86 92.44
CA MET A 1 -25.42 23.68 91.40
C MET A 1 -24.75 23.74 90.02
N PRO A 2 -25.20 22.96 89.04
CA PRO A 2 -24.50 21.76 88.56
C PRO A 2 -23.54 21.95 87.38
N LEU A 3 -22.74 20.88 87.21
CA LEU A 3 -21.74 20.56 86.20
C LEU A 3 -22.24 20.57 84.75
N THR A 4 -21.41 21.05 83.83
CA THR A 4 -21.27 20.48 82.48
C THR A 4 -19.82 20.60 82.01
N ASP A 5 -19.10 19.49 82.21
CA ASP A 5 -17.83 19.16 81.58
C ASP A 5 -18.14 18.59 80.18
N VAL A 6 -17.64 19.22 79.11
CA VAL A 6 -17.69 18.67 77.75
C VAL A 6 -16.26 18.55 77.24
N ASN A 7 -15.63 17.45 77.66
CA ASN A 7 -14.32 17.02 77.22
C ASN A 7 -14.38 16.49 75.78
N HIS A 8 -13.98 17.32 74.80
CA HIS A 8 -13.74 16.91 73.43
C HIS A 8 -12.49 15.99 73.35
N ARG A 9 -12.67 14.68 73.55
CA ARG A 9 -11.67 13.68 73.15
C ARG A 9 -11.80 13.39 71.66
N ALA A 10 -11.07 14.14 70.84
CA ALA A 10 -10.74 13.72 69.48
C ALA A 10 -9.90 12.43 69.57
N LYS A 11 -10.50 11.28 69.27
CA LYS A 11 -9.76 10.04 68.99
C LYS A 11 -9.01 10.23 67.67
N LEU A 12 -7.75 10.65 67.76
CA LEU A 12 -6.78 10.44 66.68
C LEU A 12 -6.59 8.94 66.51
N VAL A 13 -7.36 8.36 65.57
CA VAL A 13 -7.07 7.05 65.02
C VAL A 13 -5.70 7.16 64.35
N CYS A 14 -4.67 6.71 65.05
CA CYS A 14 -3.34 6.52 64.47
C CYS A 14 -3.44 5.43 63.42
N ILE A 15 -3.72 5.83 62.18
CA ILE A 15 -3.50 4.97 61.02
C ILE A 15 -1.99 4.76 60.94
N SER A 16 -1.53 3.63 61.47
CA SER A 16 -0.14 3.23 61.41
C SER A 16 0.35 3.27 59.95
N PRO A 17 1.43 4.01 59.62
CA PRO A 17 1.96 4.09 58.26
C PRO A 17 2.43 2.71 57.73
N ARG A 18 2.57 1.72 58.61
CA ARG A 18 2.88 0.33 58.22
C ARG A 18 1.71 -0.37 57.51
N ALA A 19 0.46 0.05 57.73
CA ALA A 19 -0.70 -0.52 57.04
C ALA A 19 -0.81 -0.02 55.59
N LEU A 20 -0.40 1.23 55.33
CA LEU A 20 -0.36 1.79 53.97
C LEU A 20 0.78 1.21 53.12
N ILE A 21 1.89 0.83 53.74
CA ILE A 21 3.05 0.23 53.05
C ILE A 21 2.83 -1.27 52.78
N CYS A 22 1.95 -1.95 53.53
CA CYS A 22 1.73 -3.39 53.38
C CYS A 22 0.92 -3.78 52.14
N SER A 23 0.22 -2.83 51.50
CA SER A 23 -0.60 -3.08 50.30
C SER A 23 0.14 -2.84 48.98
N MET A 24 1.38 -2.32 49.01
CA MET A 24 2.21 -2.06 47.82
C MET A 24 3.35 -3.06 47.68
N LYS A 25 3.12 -4.34 48.00
CA LYS A 25 3.91 -5.44 47.41
C LYS A 25 3.27 -5.85 46.08
N PHE A 26 3.00 -4.87 45.22
CA PHE A 26 2.81 -5.15 43.81
C PHE A 26 4.17 -5.66 43.33
N SER A 27 4.31 -6.99 43.28
CA SER A 27 5.58 -7.65 43.03
C SER A 27 6.21 -7.04 41.77
N LEU A 28 7.45 -6.52 41.87
CA LEU A 28 8.18 -5.98 40.72
C LEU A 28 8.13 -6.91 39.51
N ARG A 29 8.08 -8.23 39.77
CA ARG A 29 7.92 -9.28 38.76
C ARG A 29 6.57 -9.19 38.03
N PHE A 30 5.49 -8.87 38.74
CA PHE A 30 4.16 -8.68 38.16
C PHE A 30 4.10 -7.40 37.31
N LEU A 31 4.73 -6.30 37.75
CA LEU A 31 4.84 -5.08 36.94
C LEU A 31 5.66 -5.32 35.66
N LEU A 32 6.81 -5.99 35.77
CA LEU A 32 7.63 -6.34 34.61
C LEU A 32 6.88 -7.27 33.65
N LEU A 33 6.12 -8.23 34.16
CA LEU A 33 5.30 -9.12 33.35
C LEU A 33 4.21 -8.35 32.60
N LEU A 34 3.53 -7.41 33.25
CA LEU A 34 2.55 -6.54 32.59
C LEU A 34 3.18 -5.69 31.49
N ILE A 35 4.36 -5.10 31.75
CA ILE A 35 5.09 -4.34 30.73
C ILE A 35 5.51 -5.24 29.56
N ALA A 36 5.99 -6.46 29.82
CA ALA A 36 6.36 -7.41 28.79
C ALA A 36 5.14 -7.77 27.92
N VAL A 37 4.00 -8.11 28.54
CA VAL A 37 2.76 -8.41 27.81
C VAL A 37 2.28 -7.21 27.01
N ALA A 38 2.26 -6.01 27.61
CA ALA A 38 1.88 -4.78 26.90
C ALA A 38 2.80 -4.49 25.71
N SER A 39 4.12 -4.64 25.88
CA SER A 39 5.09 -4.43 24.80
C SER A 39 4.92 -5.45 23.65
N LEU A 40 4.62 -6.72 23.98
CA LEU A 40 4.36 -7.76 22.99
C LEU A 40 3.07 -7.46 22.20
N LEU A 41 2.02 -7.01 22.88
CA LEU A 41 0.76 -6.59 22.25
C LEU A 41 0.95 -5.36 21.35
N CYS A 42 1.73 -4.37 21.80
CA CYS A 42 2.07 -3.22 20.95
C CYS A 42 2.88 -3.63 19.72
N ALA A 43 3.89 -4.49 19.89
CA ALA A 43 4.72 -4.97 18.80
C ALA A 43 3.90 -5.76 17.76
N SER A 44 2.99 -6.64 18.21
CA SER A 44 2.12 -7.39 17.32
C SER A 44 1.12 -6.49 16.60
N ALA A 45 0.52 -5.51 17.29
CA ALA A 45 -0.38 -4.54 16.68
C ALA A 45 0.32 -3.69 15.61
N VAL A 46 1.53 -3.18 15.88
CA VAL A 46 2.33 -2.44 14.90
C VAL A 46 2.72 -3.33 13.72
N GLY A 47 3.07 -4.60 13.97
CA GLY A 47 3.36 -5.57 12.92
C GLY A 47 2.17 -5.80 12.00
N LEU A 48 0.98 -6.01 12.56
CA LEU A 48 -0.28 -6.19 11.83
C LEU A 48 -0.64 -4.95 11.01
N LEU A 49 -0.51 -3.75 11.57
CA LEU A 49 -0.77 -2.49 10.84
C LEU A 49 0.20 -2.32 9.66
N ARG A 50 1.49 -2.60 9.85
CA ARG A 50 2.46 -2.55 8.75
C ARG A 50 2.18 -3.57 7.66
N LEU A 51 1.78 -4.79 8.05
CA LEU A 51 1.40 -5.82 7.09
C LEU A 51 0.16 -5.39 6.29
N LYS A 52 -0.87 -4.90 6.98
CA LYS A 52 -2.09 -4.38 6.35
C LYS A 52 -1.75 -3.29 5.34
N ASN A 53 -0.99 -2.27 5.75
CA ASN A 53 -0.64 -1.16 4.87
C ASN A 53 0.15 -1.64 3.64
N ARG A 54 1.08 -2.59 3.81
CA ARG A 54 1.81 -3.19 2.68
C ARG A 54 0.90 -3.94 1.72
N ILE A 55 -0.08 -4.69 2.23
CA ILE A 55 -1.05 -5.40 1.38
C ILE A 55 -1.91 -4.39 0.62
N GLU A 56 -2.45 -3.38 1.30
CA GLU A 56 -3.26 -2.34 0.68
C GLU A 56 -2.48 -1.60 -0.41
N GLU A 57 -1.25 -1.16 -0.11
CA GLU A 57 -0.38 -0.49 -1.08
C GLU A 57 -0.03 -1.39 -2.27
N SER A 58 0.28 -2.66 -2.02
CA SER A 58 0.59 -3.66 -3.04
C SER A 58 -0.59 -3.91 -3.98
N VAL A 59 -1.80 -4.00 -3.43
CA VAL A 59 -3.04 -4.16 -4.21
C VAL A 59 -3.35 -2.90 -5.02
N LEU A 60 -3.25 -1.71 -4.41
CA LEU A 60 -3.47 -0.44 -5.11
C LEU A 60 -2.49 -0.25 -6.26
N ASN A 61 -1.21 -0.59 -6.05
CA ASN A 61 -0.21 -0.52 -7.11
C ASN A 61 -0.54 -1.48 -8.26
N SER A 62 -1.01 -2.70 -7.99
CA SER A 62 -1.47 -3.61 -9.04
C SER A 62 -2.63 -3.01 -9.86
N TYR A 63 -3.65 -2.42 -9.21
CA TYR A 63 -4.73 -1.74 -9.92
C TYR A 63 -4.24 -0.57 -10.77
N ARG A 64 -3.35 0.27 -10.24
CA ARG A 64 -2.76 1.40 -10.97
C ARG A 64 -2.00 0.92 -12.21
N LEU A 65 -1.25 -0.18 -12.10
CA LEU A 65 -0.56 -0.77 -13.25
C LEU A 65 -1.55 -1.25 -14.30
N THR A 66 -2.51 -2.09 -13.94
CA THR A 66 -3.51 -2.62 -14.88
C THR A 66 -4.25 -1.50 -15.61
N SER A 67 -4.75 -0.51 -14.88
CA SER A 67 -5.44 0.63 -15.46
C SER A 67 -4.55 1.51 -16.33
N THR A 68 -3.28 1.72 -15.96
CA THR A 68 -2.31 2.41 -16.85
C THR A 68 -2.17 1.66 -18.18
N GLY A 69 -2.20 0.33 -18.14
CA GLY A 69 -2.17 -0.52 -19.33
C GLY A 69 -3.37 -0.27 -20.23
N HIS A 70 -4.58 -0.30 -19.66
CA HIS A 70 -5.81 0.00 -20.39
C HIS A 70 -5.81 1.40 -21.00
N LEU A 71 -5.37 2.41 -20.25
CA LEU A 71 -5.27 3.78 -20.74
C LEU A 71 -4.34 3.91 -21.95
N PHE A 72 -3.22 3.18 -21.93
CA PHE A 72 -2.26 3.18 -23.05
C PHE A 72 -2.85 2.49 -24.28
N LEU A 73 -3.60 1.40 -24.09
CA LEU A 73 -4.31 0.73 -25.17
C LEU A 73 -5.40 1.63 -25.76
N GLU A 74 -6.17 2.32 -24.93
CA GLU A 74 -7.19 3.28 -25.36
C GLU A 74 -6.56 4.41 -26.18
N TYR A 75 -5.45 4.99 -25.68
CA TYR A 75 -4.67 5.98 -26.42
C TYR A 75 -4.23 5.45 -27.79
N LYS A 76 -3.67 4.23 -27.83
CA LYS A 76 -3.18 3.60 -29.07
C LYS A 76 -4.31 3.34 -30.06
N ASP A 77 -5.42 2.79 -29.59
CA ASP A 77 -6.55 2.43 -30.45
C ASP A 77 -7.18 3.68 -31.10
N ILE A 78 -7.14 4.84 -30.43
CA ILE A 78 -7.65 6.12 -30.97
C ILE A 78 -6.62 6.85 -31.84
N ASN A 79 -5.36 6.94 -31.40
CA ASN A 79 -4.33 7.74 -32.07
C ASN A 79 -3.51 6.96 -33.10
N GLY A 80 -3.65 5.62 -33.16
CA GLY A 80 -2.86 4.74 -34.02
C GLY A 80 -1.38 4.62 -33.64
N ARG A 81 -0.96 5.23 -32.52
CA ARG A 81 0.43 5.21 -32.02
C ARG A 81 0.45 5.11 -30.50
N TRP A 82 1.57 4.62 -29.96
CA TRP A 82 1.80 4.60 -28.51
C TRP A 82 2.08 6.01 -27.97
N PRO A 83 1.76 6.29 -26.69
CA PRO A 83 2.13 7.56 -26.08
C PRO A 83 3.66 7.66 -25.96
N GLU A 84 4.19 8.87 -26.14
CA GLU A 84 5.65 9.14 -26.16
C GLU A 84 6.13 9.85 -24.88
N ASN A 85 5.19 10.37 -24.08
CA ASN A 85 5.45 11.10 -22.85
C ASN A 85 4.14 11.26 -22.05
N TRP A 86 4.25 11.85 -20.86
CA TRP A 86 3.12 12.14 -19.99
C TRP A 86 2.18 13.19 -20.58
N GLU A 87 2.73 14.20 -21.26
CA GLU A 87 1.96 15.28 -21.86
C GLU A 87 0.95 14.75 -22.90
N ASN A 88 1.33 13.74 -23.69
CA ASN A 88 0.44 13.07 -24.63
C ASN A 88 -0.76 12.41 -23.93
N ILE A 89 -0.52 11.78 -22.77
CA ILE A 89 -1.56 11.10 -21.99
C ILE A 89 -2.47 12.12 -21.33
N GLU A 90 -1.91 13.14 -20.69
CA GLU A 90 -2.65 14.23 -20.05
C GLU A 90 -3.55 14.95 -21.07
N ALA A 91 -3.01 15.26 -22.26
CA ALA A 91 -3.77 15.87 -23.34
C ALA A 91 -4.90 14.96 -23.84
N PHE A 92 -4.64 13.66 -23.99
CA PHE A 92 -5.63 12.68 -24.43
C PHE A 92 -6.80 12.54 -23.43
N VAL A 93 -6.49 12.44 -22.14
CA VAL A 93 -7.50 12.33 -21.08
C VAL A 93 -8.36 13.60 -21.03
N ALA A 94 -7.71 14.77 -21.16
CA ALA A 94 -8.40 16.06 -21.17
C ALA A 94 -9.28 16.27 -22.41
N SER A 95 -8.88 15.77 -23.59
CA SER A 95 -9.61 16.01 -24.85
C SER A 95 -10.71 14.99 -25.12
N ASN A 96 -10.47 13.71 -24.79
CA ASN A 96 -11.35 12.63 -25.22
C ASN A 96 -12.25 12.11 -24.11
N GLY A 97 -11.96 12.45 -22.85
CA GLY A 97 -12.58 11.81 -21.68
C GLY A 97 -12.22 10.34 -21.66
N SER A 98 -11.17 9.96 -20.94
CA SER A 98 -10.80 8.53 -20.87
C SER A 98 -11.84 7.76 -20.08
N GLN A 99 -12.21 6.56 -20.53
CA GLN A 99 -13.09 5.69 -19.76
C GLN A 99 -12.41 5.13 -18.50
N VAL A 100 -11.07 5.18 -18.49
CA VAL A 100 -10.23 4.57 -17.45
C VAL A 100 -9.92 5.54 -16.31
N GLY A 101 -10.13 6.85 -16.49
CA GLY A 101 -9.96 7.85 -15.44
C GLY A 101 -9.92 9.30 -15.92
N ASP A 102 -9.96 10.20 -14.95
CA ASP A 102 -9.95 11.65 -15.10
C ASP A 102 -8.57 12.26 -14.81
N ALA A 103 -8.47 13.59 -14.78
CA ALA A 103 -7.20 14.28 -14.53
C ALA A 103 -6.63 13.99 -13.12
N GLU A 104 -7.46 13.77 -12.11
CA GLU A 104 -7.04 13.40 -10.75
C GLU A 104 -6.38 12.03 -10.76
N TYR A 105 -6.97 11.09 -11.50
CA TYR A 105 -6.42 9.77 -11.70
C TYR A 105 -5.05 9.75 -12.39
N ILE A 106 -4.81 10.64 -13.36
CA ILE A 106 -3.49 10.77 -14.00
C ILE A 106 -2.42 11.27 -13.04
N GLY A 107 -2.78 12.22 -12.17
CA GLY A 107 -1.91 12.65 -11.08
C GLY A 107 -1.51 11.46 -10.19
N GLU A 108 -2.49 10.66 -9.79
CA GLU A 108 -2.26 9.48 -8.95
C GLU A 108 -1.35 8.44 -9.64
N ILE A 109 -1.60 8.11 -10.91
CA ILE A 109 -0.74 7.20 -11.67
C ILE A 109 0.68 7.77 -11.74
N ARG A 110 0.83 9.03 -12.14
CA ARG A 110 2.15 9.66 -12.30
C ARG A 110 2.96 9.66 -11.01
N GLU A 111 2.30 9.78 -9.86
CA GLU A 111 2.95 9.70 -8.56
C GLU A 111 3.45 8.30 -8.22
N HIS A 112 2.74 7.25 -8.62
CA HIS A 112 2.98 5.87 -8.15
C HIS A 112 3.59 4.93 -9.20
N VAL A 113 3.55 5.30 -10.48
CA VAL A 113 3.96 4.47 -11.61
C VAL A 113 5.08 5.17 -12.38
N THR A 114 6.04 4.37 -12.84
CA THR A 114 7.05 4.78 -13.81
C THR A 114 6.76 4.10 -15.15
N ILE A 115 6.92 4.87 -16.22
CA ILE A 115 6.81 4.40 -17.59
C ILE A 115 8.13 4.66 -18.32
N ASP A 116 8.58 3.68 -19.09
CA ASP A 116 9.61 3.88 -20.10
C ASP A 116 8.94 4.13 -21.46
N PHE A 117 8.90 5.39 -21.88
CA PHE A 117 8.36 5.77 -23.19
C PHE A 117 9.33 5.51 -24.35
N SER A 118 10.59 5.19 -24.06
CA SER A 118 11.64 5.01 -25.06
C SER A 118 11.79 3.58 -25.56
N ILE A 119 11.11 2.63 -24.92
CA ILE A 119 11.17 1.21 -25.27
C ILE A 119 10.52 0.94 -26.62
N ASP A 120 11.22 0.18 -27.48
CA ASP A 120 10.65 -0.34 -28.71
C ASP A 120 9.77 -1.56 -28.41
N LEU A 121 8.47 -1.31 -28.32
CA LEU A 121 7.47 -2.33 -28.02
C LEU A 121 7.40 -3.46 -29.05
N TYR A 122 7.83 -3.23 -30.30
CA TYR A 122 7.82 -4.27 -31.34
C TYR A 122 9.06 -5.15 -31.31
N SER A 123 10.10 -4.76 -30.56
CA SER A 123 11.29 -5.58 -30.32
C SER A 123 11.09 -6.66 -29.25
N ILE A 124 9.96 -6.59 -28.52
CA ILE A 124 9.62 -7.51 -27.46
C ILE A 124 9.30 -8.88 -28.06
N ASP A 125 9.98 -9.92 -27.57
CA ASP A 125 9.63 -11.30 -27.92
C ASP A 125 8.31 -11.70 -27.24
N THR A 126 7.25 -11.74 -28.02
CA THR A 126 5.91 -12.15 -27.60
C THR A 126 5.56 -13.57 -28.05
N SER A 127 6.55 -14.37 -28.47
CA SER A 127 6.31 -15.73 -28.99
C SER A 127 5.82 -16.73 -27.96
N ARG A 128 6.02 -16.45 -26.67
CA ARG A 128 5.64 -17.31 -25.54
C ARG A 128 4.93 -16.51 -24.44
N PRO A 129 4.12 -17.17 -23.58
CA PRO A 129 3.59 -16.54 -22.37
C PRO A 129 4.71 -15.98 -21.52
N TRP A 130 4.42 -14.89 -20.81
CA TRP A 130 5.37 -14.30 -19.87
C TRP A 130 5.75 -15.32 -18.78
N SER A 131 7.02 -15.31 -18.38
CA SER A 131 7.52 -16.11 -17.26
C SER A 131 8.16 -15.22 -16.21
N ASP A 132 7.87 -15.48 -14.94
CA ASP A 132 8.53 -14.82 -13.80
C ASP A 132 10.05 -15.10 -13.73
N SER A 133 10.54 -16.05 -14.53
CA SER A 133 11.96 -16.34 -14.68
C SER A 133 12.69 -15.40 -15.65
N GLU A 134 11.96 -14.59 -16.41
CA GLU A 134 12.49 -13.63 -17.37
C GLU A 134 12.65 -12.24 -16.74
N PRO A 135 13.66 -11.45 -17.18
CA PRO A 135 13.88 -10.12 -16.62
C PRO A 135 12.68 -9.22 -16.92
N PRO A 136 12.14 -8.48 -15.93
CA PRO A 136 10.91 -7.72 -16.09
C PRO A 136 10.92 -6.82 -17.30
N LEU A 137 9.83 -6.88 -18.06
CA LEU A 137 9.63 -5.94 -19.15
C LEU A 137 9.19 -4.61 -18.55
N ARG A 138 10.16 -3.73 -18.35
CA ARG A 138 9.99 -2.43 -17.68
C ARG A 138 9.37 -1.41 -18.62
N LEU A 139 8.13 -1.66 -19.03
CA LEU A 139 7.33 -0.67 -19.77
C LEU A 139 6.55 0.21 -18.80
N VAL A 140 5.83 -0.41 -17.87
CA VAL A 140 5.05 0.27 -16.81
C VAL A 140 5.30 -0.49 -15.51
N TRP A 141 5.81 0.18 -14.47
CA TRP A 141 6.08 -0.46 -13.17
C TRP A 141 5.83 0.48 -11.99
N ALA A 142 5.51 -0.09 -10.83
CA ALA A 142 5.26 0.69 -9.62
C ALA A 142 6.58 1.26 -9.08
N LYS A 143 6.61 2.55 -8.73
CA LYS A 143 7.82 3.21 -8.19
C LYS A 143 8.33 2.59 -6.89
N THR A 144 7.41 2.07 -6.08
CA THR A 144 7.71 1.41 -4.81
C THR A 144 8.32 0.02 -5.00
N GLY A 145 8.25 -0.53 -6.22
CA GLY A 145 8.60 -1.91 -6.53
C GLY A 145 7.68 -2.95 -5.87
N GLN A 146 6.61 -2.53 -5.19
CA GLN A 146 5.67 -3.40 -4.50
C GLN A 146 4.39 -3.54 -5.31
N THR A 147 4.06 -4.77 -5.69
CA THR A 147 2.88 -5.14 -6.46
C THR A 147 2.39 -6.51 -5.98
N TYR A 148 1.07 -6.70 -5.92
CA TYR A 148 0.51 -7.99 -5.53
C TYR A 148 0.52 -8.90 -6.75
N GLY A 149 1.18 -10.05 -6.65
CA GLY A 149 1.25 -11.05 -7.71
C GLY A 149 2.21 -10.75 -8.88
N ALA A 150 2.91 -9.61 -8.87
CA ALA A 150 3.83 -9.24 -9.95
C ALA A 150 5.28 -9.22 -9.46
N THR A 151 5.86 -10.40 -9.27
CA THR A 151 7.31 -10.52 -9.43
C THR A 151 7.60 -10.33 -10.91
N SER A 152 8.14 -9.16 -11.27
CA SER A 152 8.72 -8.93 -12.59
C SER A 152 7.78 -8.95 -13.81
N SER A 153 6.47 -9.06 -13.67
CA SER A 153 5.60 -9.05 -14.86
C SER A 153 5.57 -7.67 -15.54
N PRO A 154 5.66 -7.59 -16.89
CA PRO A 154 5.17 -6.45 -17.64
C PRO A 154 3.77 -6.06 -17.17
N ASN A 155 3.31 -4.90 -17.60
CA ASN A 155 1.88 -4.68 -17.67
C ASN A 155 1.24 -5.78 -18.53
N GLU A 156 0.63 -6.79 -17.89
CA GLU A 156 0.10 -8.00 -18.53
C GLU A 156 -0.86 -7.64 -19.68
N VAL A 157 -1.69 -6.64 -19.46
CA VAL A 157 -2.64 -6.09 -20.45
C VAL A 157 -1.93 -5.65 -21.73
N ILE A 158 -0.78 -4.97 -21.61
CA ILE A 158 -0.02 -4.53 -22.79
C ILE A 158 0.66 -5.74 -23.45
N TYR A 159 1.22 -6.65 -22.67
CA TYR A 159 1.90 -7.83 -23.18
C TYR A 159 0.95 -8.74 -23.98
N GLU A 160 -0.24 -9.03 -23.45
CA GLU A 160 -1.29 -9.78 -24.14
C GLU A 160 -1.70 -9.12 -25.47
N LYS A 161 -1.87 -7.79 -25.48
CA LYS A 161 -2.18 -7.07 -26.73
C LYS A 161 -1.06 -7.20 -27.76
N LEU A 162 0.21 -7.15 -27.34
CA LEU A 162 1.34 -7.32 -28.25
C LEU A 162 1.41 -8.76 -28.81
N GLN A 163 1.05 -9.77 -28.00
CA GLN A 163 0.90 -11.15 -28.47
C GLN A 163 -0.20 -11.27 -29.53
N ASP A 164 -1.38 -10.70 -29.26
CA ASP A 164 -2.50 -10.68 -30.20
C ASP A 164 -2.15 -10.01 -31.53
N ASP A 165 -1.48 -8.85 -31.46
CA ASP A 165 -1.05 -8.09 -32.63
C ASP A 165 -0.02 -8.88 -33.45
N ALA A 166 0.92 -9.59 -32.80
CA ALA A 166 1.90 -10.45 -33.46
C ALA A 166 1.24 -11.66 -34.13
N GLN A 167 0.26 -12.30 -33.47
CA GLN A 167 -0.47 -13.43 -34.03
C GLN A 167 -1.33 -13.02 -35.24
N LYS A 168 -1.98 -11.85 -35.19
CA LYS A 168 -2.76 -11.30 -36.32
C LYS A 168 -1.90 -10.95 -37.53
N LYS A 169 -0.62 -10.58 -37.34
CA LYS A 169 0.31 -10.36 -38.45
C LYS A 169 0.67 -11.69 -39.12
N ARG A 170 0.98 -12.72 -38.34
CA ARG A 170 1.34 -14.06 -38.86
C ARG A 170 0.23 -14.74 -39.66
N THR A 171 -1.04 -14.49 -39.34
CA THR A 171 -2.18 -15.09 -40.07
C THR A 171 -2.57 -14.36 -41.34
N LYS A 172 -2.00 -13.17 -41.60
CA LYS A 172 -2.24 -12.37 -42.80
C LYS A 172 -1.15 -12.51 -43.87
N GLU A 173 -0.02 -13.14 -43.52
CA GLU A 173 1.07 -13.52 -44.42
C GLU A 173 0.84 -14.93 -44.99
#